data_AF-A0A2W7ITL2-F1
#
_entry.id   AF-A0A2W7ITL2-F1
#
_cell.length_a   1.000
_cell.length_b   1.000
_cell.length_c   1.000
_cell.angle_alpha   90.00
_cell.angle_beta   90.00
_cell.angle_gamma   90.00
#
_symmetry.space_group_name_H-M   'P 1'
#
loop_
_entity.id
_entity.type
_entity.pdbx_description
1 polymer ?
#
loop_
_entity_poly.entity_id
_entity_poly.type
_entity_poly.pdbx_seq_one_letter_code
_entity_poly.pdbx_strand_id
1 'polypeptide(L)'
;MLAGLLVLATLTLFGQKAGYWGRPPPPSPVVAARPAPAVVAAPPAPAVVAAPAPLPAPVPALAPVQLPAPAPAPAPTEAPTEAPVQVMEPIDILPDDAGREDTFAICTACHNTALIRRSAFSQERWDEVLDWMVEKQGMPVLEAETRASILGYLARNFAPRASPRGRNPFATD
;
A
#
# COMPACT_ATOMS: atom_id res chain seq x y z
N MET A 1 48.68 28.12 24.23
CA MET A 1 48.06 27.09 23.37
C MET A 1 47.41 25.99 24.23
N LEU A 2 46.33 26.29 24.96
CA LEU A 2 45.68 25.34 25.88
C LEU A 2 44.16 25.62 26.04
N ALA A 3 43.47 26.00 24.97
CA ALA A 3 42.02 26.31 25.01
C ALA A 3 41.20 25.69 23.86
N GLY A 4 41.76 24.74 23.09
CA GLY A 4 41.13 24.17 21.90
C GLY A 4 40.64 22.72 22.03
N LEU A 5 40.94 22.02 23.13
CA LEU A 5 40.68 20.57 23.23
C LEU A 5 39.38 20.20 23.97
N LEU A 6 38.70 21.16 24.60
CA LEU A 6 37.54 20.86 25.44
C LEU A 6 36.20 20.81 24.66
N VAL A 7 36.16 21.30 23.41
CA VAL A 7 34.94 21.27 22.57
C VAL A 7 34.79 19.95 21.81
N LEU A 8 35.88 19.18 21.63
CA LEU A 8 35.84 17.89 20.93
C LEU A 8 35.42 16.71 21.85
N ALA A 9 35.44 16.88 23.17
CA ALA A 9 35.09 15.82 24.11
C ALA A 9 33.58 15.68 24.37
N THR A 10 32.75 16.63 23.93
CA THR A 10 31.28 16.55 24.07
C THR A 10 30.58 15.93 22.86
N LEU A 11 31.26 15.75 21.71
CA LEU A 11 30.64 15.18 20.51
C LEU A 11 30.63 13.65 20.45
N THR A 12 31.25 12.94 21.39
CA THR A 12 31.34 11.47 21.39
C THR A 12 30.40 10.76 22.37
N LEU A 13 29.59 11.47 23.16
CA LEU A 13 28.60 10.87 24.06
C LEU A 13 27.14 10.93 23.60
N PHE A 14 26.84 11.44 22.40
CA PHE A 14 25.49 11.41 21.83
C PHE A 14 25.28 10.34 20.75
N GLY A 15 26.26 9.43 20.57
CA GLY A 15 26.17 8.32 19.62
C GLY A 15 25.55 7.03 20.17
N GLN A 16 24.88 7.08 21.33
CA GLN A 16 24.52 5.87 22.08
C GLN A 16 23.05 5.77 22.54
N LYS A 17 22.09 6.44 21.87
CA LYS A 17 20.68 5.98 21.94
C LYS A 17 20.45 4.87 20.90
N ALA A 18 21.15 3.77 21.14
CA ALA A 18 20.71 2.44 20.74
C ALA A 18 19.31 2.22 21.33
N GLY A 19 18.30 2.04 20.48
CA GLY A 19 16.93 1.85 20.95
C GLY A 19 16.01 1.08 20.02
N TYR A 20 16.24 1.08 18.70
CA TYR A 20 15.36 0.35 17.76
C TYR A 20 16.10 -0.58 16.80
N TRP A 21 17.35 -0.28 16.44
CA TRP A 21 18.12 -1.05 15.45
C TRP A 21 18.91 -2.25 16.01
N GLY A 22 18.94 -2.42 17.34
CA GLY A 22 19.69 -3.50 18.01
C GLY A 22 18.83 -4.48 18.81
N ARG A 23 17.51 -4.28 18.85
CA ARG A 23 16.62 -5.24 19.50
C ARG A 23 16.27 -6.28 18.44
N PRO A 24 16.59 -7.58 18.64
CA PRO A 24 16.07 -8.60 17.75
C PRO A 24 14.54 -8.45 17.72
N PRO A 25 13.89 -8.64 16.56
CA PRO A 25 12.43 -8.59 16.49
C PRO A 25 11.87 -9.48 17.61
N PRO A 26 10.77 -9.06 18.29
CA PRO A 26 10.15 -9.93 19.27
C PRO A 26 9.92 -11.29 18.60
N PRO A 27 10.22 -12.41 19.29
CA PRO A 27 9.98 -13.71 18.69
C PRO A 27 8.53 -13.74 18.24
N SER A 28 8.30 -14.13 16.98
CA SER A 28 6.95 -14.35 16.47
C SER A 28 6.18 -15.09 17.55
N PRO A 29 4.94 -14.69 17.91
CA PRO A 29 4.15 -15.48 18.83
C PRO A 29 4.22 -16.90 18.31
N VAL A 30 4.64 -17.84 19.16
CA VAL A 30 4.65 -19.25 18.81
C VAL A 30 3.19 -19.56 18.58
N VAL A 31 2.76 -19.42 17.33
CA VAL A 31 1.48 -19.91 16.84
C VAL A 31 1.62 -21.38 17.13
N ALA A 32 0.94 -21.83 18.19
CA ALA A 32 0.87 -23.23 18.56
C ALA A 32 0.69 -23.98 17.25
N ALA A 33 1.64 -24.88 16.96
CA ALA A 33 1.69 -25.59 15.69
C ALA A 33 0.28 -26.05 15.39
N ARG A 34 -0.31 -25.49 14.32
CA ARG A 34 -1.66 -25.87 13.89
C ARG A 34 -1.63 -27.40 13.86
N PRO A 35 -2.54 -28.10 14.56
CA PRO A 35 -2.54 -29.55 14.58
C PRO A 35 -2.45 -30.01 13.13
N ALA A 36 -1.52 -30.93 12.86
CA ALA A 36 -1.37 -31.51 11.53
C ALA A 36 -2.78 -31.89 11.05
N PRO A 37 -3.18 -31.50 9.83
CA PRO A 37 -4.48 -31.92 9.33
C PRO A 37 -4.52 -33.44 9.43
N ALA A 38 -5.55 -33.96 10.09
CA ALA A 38 -5.81 -35.39 10.08
C ALA A 38 -5.72 -35.84 8.62
N VAL A 39 -4.90 -36.85 8.36
CA VAL A 39 -4.73 -37.41 7.02
C VAL A 39 -6.07 -37.99 6.63
N VAL A 40 -6.91 -37.20 5.97
CA VAL A 40 -8.10 -37.68 5.32
C VAL A 40 -7.59 -38.63 4.25
N ALA A 41 -7.99 -39.89 4.33
CA ALA A 41 -7.62 -40.92 3.37
C ALA A 41 -7.78 -40.38 1.95
N ALA A 42 -6.71 -40.53 1.15
CA ALA A 42 -6.71 -40.12 -0.24
C ALA A 42 -7.92 -40.73 -0.95
N PRO A 43 -8.73 -39.94 -1.67
CA PRO A 43 -9.81 -40.50 -2.49
C PRO A 43 -9.22 -41.47 -3.53
N PRO A 44 -9.96 -42.52 -3.93
CA PRO A 44 -9.50 -43.45 -4.95
C PRO A 44 -9.18 -42.69 -6.24
N ALA A 45 -8.16 -43.16 -6.96
CA ALA A 45 -7.71 -42.58 -8.22
C ALA A 45 -8.89 -42.32 -9.16
N PRO A 46 -8.92 -41.18 -9.87
CA PRO A 46 -10.00 -40.89 -10.79
C PRO A 46 -10.00 -41.95 -11.90
N ALA A 47 -11.18 -42.52 -12.17
CA ALA A 47 -11.38 -43.33 -13.35
C ALA A 47 -10.94 -42.53 -14.58
N VAL A 48 -10.14 -43.16 -15.44
CA VAL A 48 -9.63 -42.55 -16.67
C VAL A 48 -10.84 -42.17 -17.52
N VAL A 49 -11.16 -40.87 -17.55
CA VAL A 49 -12.25 -40.36 -18.37
C VAL A 49 -11.77 -40.48 -19.82
N ALA A 50 -12.52 -41.20 -20.65
CA ALA A 50 -12.23 -41.35 -22.06
C ALA A 50 -12.05 -39.96 -22.70
N ALA A 51 -11.00 -39.81 -23.52
CA ALA A 51 -10.66 -38.57 -24.18
C ALA A 51 -11.88 -38.02 -24.96
N PRO A 52 -12.16 -36.71 -24.86
CA PRO A 52 -13.27 -36.10 -25.61
C PRO A 52 -13.00 -36.23 -27.12
N ALA A 53 -14.07 -36.47 -27.89
CA ALA A 53 -14.03 -36.54 -29.34
C ALA A 53 -13.44 -35.25 -29.95
N PRO A 54 -12.70 -35.34 -31.08
CA PRO A 54 -12.10 -34.17 -31.70
C PRO A 54 -13.17 -33.16 -32.13
N LEU A 55 -12.89 -31.87 -31.90
CA LEU A 55 -13.76 -30.77 -32.30
C LEU A 55 -13.96 -30.74 -33.83
N PRO A 56 -15.14 -30.33 -34.32
CA PRO A 56 -15.37 -30.17 -35.76
C PRO A 56 -14.47 -29.06 -36.34
N ALA A 57 -14.05 -29.26 -37.60
CA ALA A 57 -13.23 -28.29 -38.32
C ALA A 57 -13.93 -26.92 -38.43
N PRO A 58 -13.16 -25.81 -38.42
CA PRO A 58 -13.75 -24.47 -38.56
C PRO A 58 -14.37 -24.31 -39.95
N VAL A 59 -15.63 -23.90 -39.99
CA VAL A 59 -16.30 -23.48 -41.23
C VAL A 59 -15.59 -22.25 -41.82
N PRO A 60 -15.43 -22.17 -43.15
CA PRO A 60 -14.77 -21.04 -43.78
C PRO A 60 -15.63 -19.78 -43.58
N ALA A 61 -15.05 -18.79 -42.90
CA ALA A 61 -15.68 -17.50 -42.73
C ALA A 61 -15.82 -16.80 -44.10
N LEU A 62 -17.04 -16.39 -44.44
CA LEU A 62 -17.27 -15.53 -45.60
C LEU A 62 -16.54 -14.20 -45.40
N ALA A 63 -15.82 -13.75 -46.42
CA ALA A 63 -15.06 -12.51 -46.38
C ALA A 63 -16.01 -11.32 -46.10
N PRO A 64 -15.63 -10.38 -45.21
CA PRO A 64 -16.46 -9.23 -44.92
C PRO A 64 -16.57 -8.32 -46.16
N VAL A 65 -17.79 -8.00 -46.57
CA VAL A 65 -18.05 -6.95 -47.56
C VAL A 65 -17.59 -5.63 -46.96
N GLN A 66 -16.51 -5.05 -47.51
CA GLN A 66 -16.00 -3.76 -47.08
C GLN A 66 -16.95 -2.65 -47.55
N LEU A 67 -17.70 -2.08 -46.61
CA LEU A 67 -18.40 -0.83 -46.83
C LEU A 67 -17.37 0.31 -46.98
N PRO A 68 -17.62 1.29 -47.87
CA PRO A 68 -16.75 2.45 -47.99
C PRO A 68 -16.77 3.27 -46.70
N ALA A 69 -15.58 3.68 -46.24
CA ALA A 69 -15.43 4.49 -45.03
C ALA A 69 -16.15 5.85 -45.22
N PRO A 70 -16.90 6.35 -44.23
CA PRO A 70 -17.44 7.70 -44.27
C PRO A 70 -16.30 8.72 -44.34
N ALA A 71 -16.53 9.83 -45.05
CA ALA A 71 -15.58 10.93 -45.14
C ALA A 71 -15.20 11.45 -43.73
N PRO A 72 -13.95 11.88 -43.50
CA PRO A 72 -13.53 12.38 -42.20
C PRO A 72 -14.33 13.63 -41.83
N ALA A 73 -15.01 13.59 -40.69
CA ALA A 73 -15.58 14.79 -40.07
C ALA A 73 -14.44 15.77 -39.72
N PRO A 74 -14.67 17.10 -39.78
CA PRO A 74 -13.68 18.06 -39.34
C PRO A 74 -13.39 17.82 -37.85
N ALA A 75 -12.11 17.71 -37.49
CA ALA A 75 -11.69 17.57 -36.11
C ALA A 75 -12.17 18.79 -35.30
N PRO A 76 -12.66 18.61 -34.06
CA PRO A 76 -12.94 19.73 -33.18
C PRO A 76 -11.66 20.54 -32.99
N THR A 77 -11.74 21.86 -33.21
CA THR A 77 -10.67 22.79 -32.82
C THR A 77 -10.50 22.68 -31.31
N GLU A 78 -9.39 22.13 -30.86
CA GLU A 78 -9.04 22.11 -29.44
C GLU A 78 -8.88 23.56 -28.97
N ALA A 79 -9.81 24.01 -28.13
CA ALA A 79 -9.60 25.22 -27.35
C ALA A 79 -8.34 25.03 -26.49
N PRO A 80 -7.61 26.11 -26.13
CA PRO A 80 -6.46 25.99 -25.24
C PRO A 80 -6.91 25.33 -23.93
N THR A 81 -6.53 24.07 -23.76
CA THR A 81 -6.65 23.40 -22.45
C THR A 81 -5.61 24.05 -21.57
N GLU A 82 -6.07 24.90 -20.65
CA GLU A 82 -5.22 25.43 -19.60
C GLU A 82 -4.60 24.25 -18.86
N ALA A 83 -3.26 24.16 -18.86
CA ALA A 83 -2.56 23.05 -18.25
C ALA A 83 -2.94 22.99 -16.75
N PRO A 84 -3.20 21.79 -16.19
CA PRO A 84 -3.59 21.67 -14.80
C PRO A 84 -2.46 22.19 -13.90
N VAL A 85 -2.69 23.34 -13.27
CA VAL A 85 -1.82 23.90 -12.24
C VAL A 85 -1.74 22.87 -11.11
N GLN A 86 -0.53 22.37 -10.82
CA GLN A 86 -0.30 21.45 -9.72
C GLN A 86 -0.43 22.22 -8.40
N VAL A 87 -1.64 22.33 -7.87
CA VAL A 87 -1.89 22.93 -6.56
C VAL A 87 -1.41 21.94 -5.50
N MET A 88 -0.43 22.36 -4.70
CA MET A 88 0.00 21.61 -3.53
C MET A 88 -1.18 21.51 -2.57
N GLU A 89 -1.57 20.31 -2.15
CA GLU A 89 -2.78 20.12 -1.34
C GLU A 89 -2.68 20.91 -0.02
N PRO A 90 -3.77 21.54 0.45
CA PRO A 90 -3.77 22.16 1.76
C PRO A 90 -3.84 21.09 2.86
N ILE A 91 -3.23 21.37 4.02
CA ILE A 91 -3.14 20.42 5.15
C ILE A 91 -4.51 20.07 5.77
N ASP A 92 -5.48 20.98 5.69
CA ASP A 92 -6.84 20.83 6.22
C ASP A 92 -7.66 19.72 5.52
N ILE A 93 -7.14 19.16 4.42
CA ILE A 93 -7.69 17.97 3.79
C ILE A 93 -7.59 16.70 4.66
N LEU A 94 -6.69 16.73 5.65
CA LEU A 94 -6.47 15.67 6.62
C LEU A 94 -7.22 15.98 7.93
N PRO A 95 -7.76 14.97 8.65
CA PRO A 95 -8.43 15.15 9.93
C PRO A 95 -7.62 15.96 10.96
N ASP A 96 -8.29 16.89 11.65
CA ASP A 96 -7.64 17.76 12.62
C ASP A 96 -7.36 17.03 13.96
N ASP A 97 -6.27 16.26 14.01
CA ASP A 97 -5.83 15.50 15.18
C ASP A 97 -4.30 15.54 15.37
N ALA A 98 -3.81 15.19 16.56
CA ALA A 98 -2.41 15.18 16.93
C ALA A 98 -1.58 14.30 16.00
N GLY A 99 -0.51 14.87 15.42
CA GLY A 99 0.37 14.22 14.45
C GLY A 99 -0.01 14.44 12.99
N ARG A 100 -1.04 15.25 12.70
CA ARG A 100 -1.41 15.65 11.34
C ARG A 100 -0.26 16.37 10.63
N GLU A 101 0.38 17.32 11.30
CA GLU A 101 1.42 18.18 10.74
C GLU A 101 2.64 17.36 10.31
N ASP A 102 3.12 16.48 11.20
CA ASP A 102 4.22 15.55 10.89
C ASP A 102 3.84 14.62 9.74
N THR A 103 2.63 14.05 9.78
CA THR A 103 2.13 13.13 8.74
C THR A 103 2.04 13.84 7.40
N PHE A 104 1.47 15.04 7.36
CA PHE A 104 1.35 15.82 6.15
C PHE A 104 2.73 16.13 5.58
N ALA A 105 3.61 16.76 6.37
CA ALA A 105 4.93 17.17 5.92
C ALA A 105 5.79 16.00 5.39
N ILE A 106 5.78 14.86 6.09
CA ILE A 106 6.62 13.71 5.74
C ILE A 106 6.01 12.93 4.57
N CYS A 107 4.71 12.62 4.61
CA CYS A 107 4.10 11.78 3.59
C CYS A 107 3.91 12.52 2.26
N THR A 108 3.73 13.85 2.28
CA THR A 108 3.61 14.62 1.03
C THR A 108 4.92 14.92 0.33
N ALA A 109 6.06 14.54 0.92
CA ALA A 109 7.37 14.69 0.30
C ALA A 109 7.52 13.85 -0.99
N CYS A 110 6.77 12.74 -1.12
CA CYS A 110 6.89 11.83 -2.26
C CYS A 110 5.56 11.55 -2.99
N HIS A 111 4.40 11.74 -2.36
CA HIS A 111 3.10 11.50 -2.99
C HIS A 111 1.99 12.37 -2.39
N ASN A 112 0.85 12.53 -3.07
CA ASN A 112 -0.26 13.29 -2.50
C ASN A 112 -0.96 12.60 -1.31
N THR A 113 -1.82 13.34 -0.59
CA THR A 113 -2.52 12.78 0.58
C THR A 113 -3.60 11.76 0.20
N ALA A 114 -4.00 11.71 -1.06
CA ALA A 114 -5.02 10.77 -1.53
C ALA A 114 -4.58 9.30 -1.35
N LEU A 115 -3.28 8.98 -1.30
CA LEU A 115 -2.80 7.63 -0.99
C LEU A 115 -3.02 7.26 0.49
N ILE A 116 -2.88 8.22 1.39
CA ILE A 116 -3.15 8.02 2.82
C ILE A 116 -4.66 7.84 3.00
N ARG A 117 -5.45 8.74 2.42
CA ARG A 117 -6.91 8.82 2.61
C ARG A 117 -7.69 7.63 2.03
N ARG A 118 -7.13 6.93 1.03
CA ARG A 118 -7.73 5.70 0.47
C ARG A 118 -7.28 4.43 1.17
N SER A 119 -6.23 4.52 1.98
CA SER A 119 -5.71 3.38 2.74
C SER A 119 -6.49 3.21 4.03
N ALA A 120 -6.59 1.96 4.49
CA ALA A 120 -7.18 1.65 5.78
C ALA A 120 -6.45 0.45 6.38
N PHE A 121 -5.54 0.71 7.31
CA PHE A 121 -4.63 -0.30 7.88
C PHE A 121 -4.64 -0.24 9.41
N SER A 122 -4.43 -1.39 10.05
CA SER A 122 -4.17 -1.40 11.50
C SER A 122 -2.87 -0.66 11.79
N GLN A 123 -2.63 -0.33 13.06
CA GLN A 123 -1.40 0.35 13.46
C GLN A 123 -0.16 -0.46 13.08
N GLU A 124 -0.19 -1.78 13.27
CA GLU A 124 0.90 -2.69 12.92
C GLU A 124 1.15 -2.70 11.41
N ARG A 125 0.07 -2.68 10.63
CA ARG A 125 0.21 -2.64 9.17
C ARG A 125 0.71 -1.29 8.66
N TRP A 126 0.37 -0.18 9.32
CA TRP A 126 0.98 1.12 9.04
C TRP A 126 2.47 1.13 9.39
N ASP A 127 2.86 0.48 10.49
CA ASP A 127 4.26 0.28 10.90
C ASP A 127 5.08 -0.37 9.79
N GLU A 128 4.59 -1.51 9.29
CA GLU A 128 5.20 -2.25 8.19
C GLU A 128 5.30 -1.42 6.89
N VAL A 129 4.30 -0.58 6.62
CA VAL A 129 4.30 0.28 5.44
C VAL A 129 5.38 1.37 5.55
N LEU A 130 5.56 1.97 6.73
CA LEU A 130 6.63 2.95 6.95
C LEU A 130 8.01 2.29 6.80
N ASP A 131 8.18 1.07 7.33
CA ASP A 131 9.43 0.31 7.15
C ASP A 131 9.68 0.01 5.67
N TRP A 132 8.65 -0.40 4.93
CA TRP A 132 8.75 -0.61 3.49
C TRP A 132 9.10 0.67 2.72
N MET A 133 8.55 1.83 3.11
CA MET A 133 8.91 3.12 2.52
C MET A 133 10.38 3.46 2.74
N VAL A 134 10.91 3.20 3.94
CA VAL A 134 12.35 3.37 4.22
C VAL A 134 13.17 2.42 3.35
N GLU A 135 12.87 1.14 3.37
CA GLU A 135 13.69 0.11 2.72
C GLU A 135 13.65 0.14 1.19
N LYS A 136 12.47 0.43 0.61
CA LYS A 136 12.22 0.24 -0.84
C LYS A 136 11.99 1.55 -1.58
N GLN A 137 11.54 2.59 -0.90
CA GLN A 137 11.26 3.88 -1.52
C GLN A 137 12.27 4.97 -1.13
N GLY A 138 13.21 4.68 -0.24
CA GLY A 138 14.26 5.62 0.15
C GLY A 138 13.76 6.73 1.08
N MET A 139 12.66 6.52 1.81
CA MET A 139 12.25 7.43 2.88
C MET A 139 13.33 7.45 3.97
N PRO A 140 13.79 8.61 4.45
CA PRO A 140 14.70 8.67 5.58
C PRO A 140 14.10 7.98 6.81
N VAL A 141 14.96 7.36 7.62
CA VAL A 141 14.55 6.84 8.93
C VAL A 141 14.02 7.98 9.78
N LEU A 142 12.82 7.81 10.30
CA LEU A 142 12.18 8.77 11.18
C LEU A 142 12.66 8.61 12.62
N GLU A 143 12.79 9.73 13.34
CA GLU A 143 13.02 9.72 14.78
C GLU A 143 11.88 9.01 15.51
N ALA A 144 12.21 8.35 16.63
CA ALA A 144 11.26 7.46 17.32
C ALA A 144 9.96 8.18 17.74
N GLU A 145 10.07 9.41 18.23
CA GLU A 145 8.92 10.23 18.66
C GLU A 145 8.06 10.64 17.46
N THR A 146 8.67 11.08 16.36
CA THR A 146 7.98 11.45 15.12
C THR A 146 7.28 10.23 14.50
N ARG A 147 7.94 9.07 14.48
CA ARG A 147 7.33 7.82 13.98
C ARG A 147 6.12 7.43 14.82
N ALA A 148 6.22 7.51 16.15
CA ALA A 148 5.10 7.24 17.05
C ALA A 148 3.94 8.23 16.85
N SER A 149 4.24 9.52 16.67
CA SER A 149 3.26 10.58 16.34
C SER A 149 2.48 10.23 15.07
N ILE A 150 3.19 9.93 13.97
CA ILE A 150 2.59 9.56 12.68
C ILE A 150 1.78 8.28 12.79
N LEU A 151 2.33 7.22 13.41
CA LEU A 151 1.60 5.95 13.54
C LEU A 151 0.33 6.09 14.37
N GLY A 152 0.39 6.85 15.45
CA GLY A 152 -0.78 7.16 16.26
C GLY A 152 -1.84 7.90 15.43
N TYR A 153 -1.43 8.91 14.68
CA TYR A 153 -2.32 9.67 13.81
C TYR A 153 -2.95 8.79 12.73
N LEU A 154 -2.13 8.00 12.00
CA LEU A 154 -2.58 7.11 10.94
C LEU A 154 -3.55 6.04 11.45
N ALA A 155 -3.25 5.42 12.59
CA ALA A 155 -4.10 4.40 13.17
C ALA A 155 -5.43 4.97 13.69
N ARG A 156 -5.44 6.16 14.29
CA ARG A 156 -6.69 6.78 14.77
C ARG A 156 -7.60 7.22 13.62
N ASN A 157 -7.02 7.79 12.57
CA ASN A 157 -7.78 8.46 11.51
C ASN A 157 -8.02 7.59 10.27
N PHE A 158 -7.18 6.57 10.03
CA PHE A 158 -7.19 5.73 8.83
C PHE A 158 -7.11 4.22 9.17
N ALA A 159 -7.81 3.79 10.23
CA ALA A 159 -8.02 2.37 10.52
C ALA A 159 -9.11 1.73 9.65
N PRO A 160 -9.10 0.40 9.46
CA PRO A 160 -10.19 -0.33 8.83
C PRO A 160 -11.48 -0.06 9.57
N ARG A 161 -12.49 0.43 8.85
CA ARG A 161 -13.84 0.54 9.39
C ARG A 161 -14.37 -0.87 9.64
N ALA A 162 -15.04 -1.07 10.78
CA ALA A 162 -15.80 -2.28 11.01
C ALA A 162 -16.89 -2.36 9.93
N SER A 163 -16.66 -3.16 8.90
CA SER A 163 -17.76 -3.58 8.02
C SER A 163 -18.72 -4.41 8.88
N PRO A 164 -20.04 -4.24 8.77
CA PRO A 164 -21.03 -5.18 9.28
C PRO A 164 -20.87 -6.54 8.57
N ARG A 165 -19.76 -7.23 8.84
CA ARG A 165 -19.35 -8.45 8.16
C ARG A 165 -20.33 -9.55 8.53
N GLY A 166 -21.16 -9.91 7.56
CA GLY A 166 -22.14 -11.00 7.67
C GLY A 166 -23.24 -10.92 6.63
N ARG A 167 -23.54 -9.73 6.08
CA ARG A 167 -24.52 -9.60 5.00
C ARG A 167 -23.83 -9.79 3.65
N ASN A 168 -24.13 -10.90 2.97
CA ASN A 168 -23.78 -11.09 1.57
C ASN A 168 -24.60 -10.08 0.75
N PRO A 169 -23.97 -9.10 0.07
CA PRO A 169 -24.69 -8.08 -0.71
C PRO A 169 -25.35 -8.64 -1.97
N PHE A 170 -25.13 -9.93 -2.28
CA PHE A 170 -25.70 -10.64 -3.42
C PHE A 170 -26.61 -11.80 -3.00
N ALA A 171 -26.91 -11.95 -1.71
CA ALA A 171 -27.95 -12.88 -1.30
C ALA A 171 -29.31 -12.29 -1.68
N THR A 172 -29.94 -12.82 -2.72
CA THR A 172 -31.38 -12.71 -2.96
C THR A 172 -32.12 -13.70 -2.08
N ASP A 173 -33.26 -13.26 -1.52
CA ASP A 173 -34.17 -14.08 -0.71
C ASP A 173 -34.76 -15.29 -1.48
#